data_AF-A0A9D5ZD74-F1
#
_entry.id   AF-A0A9D5ZD74-F1
#
_cell.length_a   1.000
_cell.length_b   1.000
_cell.length_c   1.000
_cell.angle_alpha   90.00
_cell.angle_beta   90.00
_cell.angle_gamma   90.00
#
_symmetry.space_group_name_H-M   'P 1'
#
loop_
_entity.id
_entity.type
_entity.pdbx_description
1 polymer ?
#
loop_
_entity_poly.entity_id
_entity_poly.type
_entity_poly.pdbx_seq_one_letter_code
_entity_poly.pdbx_strand_id
1 'polypeptide(L)'
;MDPENNPLWAPYLAYHQGRFKAAVNRFHRELQASATNSREVAGSPPPPLPLLLYLFAFFWLRHEVADDHRGAILAVSRNPDHAYLEGLLRDSTSGASFVEGYLRHWLSCPEEDPRGEAVRRFVGKNDDSLTVAVAQTLESWQMLGRYPAPPRERRRRLQARQKRRMAEVLGESDRERLALLDALPQNLEKGGGRFSKLAIVPRYSCPESCRHCLFVWRPPLRATWDTEAMLRLAGGITDNLLFTGGDLWGDRELFHRAVTTMGSVVTFAILLNGSTATTPGAARALFQGLATALLARSRKSRKAQILLQVSFDEFHQEIVVDRRGDLAERIAVANIANLVEASVAFPGIQLVLLHKQNRLNFSEALFRQGVVARLIGTLAARGRRLRVETIGWSAHSKADPVIPGRMGPVIREALFVLADAPTRPIAFFSSIIDAMGRGSLVDRSEYVAERESLAAFVDHGVVPAEAFDTDLMFGTDGKVTLFAANHYSLGNVATEGWERILGRYRADPLLPLLRNFDRRILELYRLSGGDVATLVARATSPHHLWYRLTASAERRLAMTRLCLAATGEPGSAGGKGN
;
A
#
# COMPACT_ATOMS: atom_id res chain seq x y z
N MET A 1 34.19 -0.49 2.46
CA MET A 1 34.26 -0.11 1.03
C MET A 1 33.74 1.32 0.96
N ASP A 2 34.38 2.22 0.21
CA ASP A 2 33.84 3.58 0.06
C ASP A 2 32.44 3.49 -0.59
N PRO A 3 31.37 3.90 0.11
CA PRO A 3 30.01 3.80 -0.42
C PRO A 3 29.86 4.56 -1.75
N GLU A 4 30.69 5.58 -2.02
CA GLU A 4 30.65 6.36 -3.27
C GLU A 4 30.98 5.52 -4.52
N ASN A 5 31.68 4.39 -4.36
CA ASN A 5 31.99 3.49 -5.47
C ASN A 5 30.86 2.48 -5.78
N ASN A 6 29.78 2.45 -5.00
CA ASN A 6 28.63 1.60 -5.27
C ASN A 6 27.69 2.29 -6.28
N PRO A 7 27.30 1.66 -7.41
CA PRO A 7 26.40 2.27 -8.39
C PRO A 7 25.01 2.62 -7.84
N LEU A 8 24.62 2.06 -6.69
CA LEU A 8 23.39 2.38 -5.99
C LEU A 8 23.49 3.62 -5.09
N TRP A 9 24.70 4.16 -4.85
CA TRP A 9 24.91 5.28 -3.95
C TRP A 9 24.22 6.56 -4.40
N ALA A 10 24.46 7.00 -5.64
CA ALA A 10 23.84 8.23 -6.13
C ALA A 10 22.30 8.15 -6.14
N PRO A 11 21.66 7.05 -6.61
CA PRO A 11 20.21 6.85 -6.46
C PRO A 11 19.73 6.81 -5.00
N TYR A 12 20.46 6.12 -4.10
CA TYR A 12 20.14 6.06 -2.67
C TYR A 12 20.14 7.45 -2.03
N LEU A 13 21.22 8.20 -2.28
CA LEU A 13 21.43 9.54 -1.74
C LEU A 13 20.33 10.50 -2.22
N ALA A 14 20.08 10.55 -3.53
CA ALA A 14 19.06 11.40 -4.12
C ALA A 14 17.66 11.07 -3.58
N TYR A 15 17.34 9.78 -3.44
CA TYR A 15 16.07 9.33 -2.89
C TYR A 15 15.88 9.75 -1.43
N HIS A 16 16.86 9.48 -0.56
CA HIS A 16 16.75 9.80 0.87
C HIS A 16 16.81 11.31 1.15
N GLN A 17 17.62 12.08 0.41
CA GLN A 17 17.61 13.55 0.51
C GLN A 17 16.25 14.13 0.10
N GLY A 18 15.66 13.61 -0.98
CA GLY A 18 14.31 13.99 -1.42
C GLY A 18 13.25 13.69 -0.35
N ARG A 19 13.28 12.48 0.23
CA ARG A 19 12.36 12.08 1.31
C ARG A 19 12.54 12.92 2.57
N PHE A 20 13.79 13.18 2.98
CA PHE A 20 14.09 14.01 4.14
C PHE A 20 13.49 15.41 3.98
N LYS A 21 13.81 16.07 2.86
CA LYS A 21 13.29 17.41 2.55
C LYS A 21 11.76 17.43 2.52
N ALA A 22 11.13 16.45 1.87
CA ALA A 22 9.68 16.38 1.76
C ALA A 22 9.00 16.17 3.13
N ALA A 23 9.53 15.26 3.95
CA ALA A 23 9.02 14.97 5.28
C ALA A 23 9.16 16.18 6.22
N VAL A 24 10.33 16.83 6.25
CA VAL A 24 10.59 18.02 7.07
C VAL A 24 9.70 19.17 6.65
N ASN A 25 9.58 19.46 5.35
CA ASN A 25 8.72 20.53 4.84
C ASN A 25 7.25 20.28 5.14
N ARG A 26 6.78 19.02 5.08
CA ARG A 26 5.41 18.68 5.48
C ARG A 26 5.22 18.92 6.97
N PHE A 27 6.12 18.40 7.80
CA PHE A 27 6.03 18.56 9.25
C PHE A 27 6.04 20.04 9.65
N HIS A 28 6.87 20.87 9.01
CA HIS A 28 6.90 22.31 9.22
C HIS A 28 5.52 22.95 8.98
N ARG A 29 4.84 22.62 7.87
CA ARG A 29 3.49 23.13 7.59
C ARG A 29 2.46 22.66 8.61
N GLU A 30 2.50 21.38 8.98
CA GLU A 30 1.60 20.82 10.00
C GLU A 30 1.82 21.50 11.36
N LEU A 31 3.06 21.77 11.72
CA LEU A 31 3.44 22.45 12.95
C LEU A 31 2.96 23.90 12.94
N GLN A 32 3.17 24.64 11.85
CA GLN A 32 2.66 26.00 11.66
C GLN A 32 1.14 26.06 11.80
N ALA A 33 0.41 25.18 11.11
CA ALA A 33 -1.05 25.13 11.20
C ALA A 33 -1.56 24.79 12.61
N SER A 34 -0.81 23.98 13.37
CA SER A 34 -1.17 23.64 14.76
C SER A 34 -0.89 24.78 15.73
N ALA A 35 0.18 25.55 15.49
CA ALA A 35 0.54 26.73 16.28
C ALA A 35 -0.51 27.85 16.12
N THR A 36 -1.09 28.03 14.93
CA THR A 36 -2.17 29.02 14.71
C THR A 36 -3.47 28.66 15.44
N ASN A 37 -3.68 27.37 15.74
CA ASN A 37 -4.92 26.88 16.37
C ASN A 37 -4.82 26.71 17.90
N SER A 38 -3.61 26.74 18.47
CA SER A 38 -3.39 26.56 19.91
C SER A 38 -3.20 27.92 20.58
N ARG A 39 -4.29 28.57 21.00
CA ARG A 39 -4.21 29.72 21.92
C ARG A 39 -3.84 29.23 23.32
N GLU A 40 -2.90 29.95 23.92
CA GLU A 40 -2.36 29.89 25.28
C GLU A 40 -3.11 28.98 26.27
N VAL A 41 -2.51 27.82 26.57
CA VAL A 41 -2.73 27.14 27.84
C VAL A 41 -1.77 27.78 28.84
N ALA A 42 -2.32 28.35 29.91
CA ALA A 42 -1.59 29.18 30.87
C ALA A 42 -0.47 28.41 31.60
N GLY A 43 0.71 29.04 31.69
CA GLY A 43 1.72 28.73 32.73
C GLY A 43 3.19 28.78 32.30
N SER A 44 3.53 28.50 31.03
CA SER A 44 4.92 28.53 30.55
C SER A 44 4.98 28.78 29.04
N PRO A 45 6.00 29.50 28.53
CA PRO A 45 6.18 29.69 27.09
C PRO A 45 6.34 28.32 26.39
N PRO A 46 5.73 28.11 25.21
CA PRO A 46 5.91 26.88 24.47
C PRO A 46 7.34 26.78 23.91
N PRO A 47 7.84 25.56 23.64
CA PRO A 47 9.13 25.39 22.98
C PRO A 47 9.17 26.13 21.63
N PRO A 48 10.32 26.72 21.25
CA PRO A 48 10.46 27.36 19.94
C PRO A 48 10.08 26.40 18.79
N LEU A 49 9.27 26.87 17.84
CA LEU A 49 8.86 26.04 16.69
C LEU A 49 10.05 25.45 15.90
N PRO A 50 11.16 26.19 15.66
CA PRO A 50 12.33 25.61 15.00
C PRO A 50 12.93 24.42 15.77
N LEU A 51 12.95 24.45 17.11
CA LEU A 51 13.43 23.33 17.93
C LEU A 51 12.60 22.06 17.68
N LEU A 52 11.27 22.19 17.66
CA LEU A 52 10.37 21.05 17.38
C LEU A 52 10.55 20.53 15.94
N LEU A 53 10.74 21.42 14.95
CA LEU A 53 11.01 21.05 13.57
C LEU A 53 12.33 20.27 13.44
N TYR A 54 13.40 20.71 14.09
CA TYR A 54 14.69 20.02 14.00
C TYR A 54 14.73 18.76 14.86
N LEU A 55 13.96 18.69 15.95
CA LEU A 55 13.74 17.45 16.68
C LEU A 55 13.03 16.40 15.81
N PHE A 56 12.07 16.81 14.97
CA PHE A 56 11.50 15.92 13.94
C PHE A 56 12.58 15.42 12.98
N ALA A 57 13.41 16.32 12.45
CA ALA A 57 14.48 15.96 11.52
C ALA A 57 15.47 14.97 12.15
N PHE A 58 15.84 15.19 13.42
CA PHE A 58 16.70 14.31 14.22
C PHE A 58 16.14 12.88 14.30
N PHE A 59 14.85 12.73 14.65
CA PHE A 59 14.21 11.42 14.75
C PHE A 59 14.01 10.77 13.39
N TRP A 60 13.67 11.55 12.35
CA TRP A 60 13.51 11.04 11.00
C TRP A 60 14.81 10.39 10.51
N LEU A 61 15.96 11.07 10.66
CA LEU A 61 17.27 10.55 10.24
C LEU A 61 17.61 9.24 10.96
N ARG A 62 17.29 9.13 12.24
CA ARG A 62 17.53 7.90 13.02
C ARG A 62 16.60 6.74 12.67
N HIS A 63 15.41 7.04 12.18
CA HIS A 63 14.43 6.02 11.82
C HIS A 63 14.54 5.55 10.37
N GLU A 64 14.98 6.43 9.46
CA GLU A 64 14.91 6.20 8.02
C GLU A 64 16.29 6.05 7.37
N VAL A 65 17.39 6.39 8.05
CA VAL A 65 18.75 6.38 7.48
C VAL A 65 19.72 5.64 8.42
N ALA A 66 20.56 4.78 7.85
CA ALA A 66 21.64 4.13 8.57
C ALA A 66 22.65 5.16 9.08
N ASP A 67 23.22 4.91 10.27
CA ASP A 67 24.10 5.83 10.98
C ASP A 67 25.22 6.39 10.10
N ASP A 68 25.92 5.50 9.39
CA ASP A 68 27.07 5.83 8.53
C ASP A 68 26.72 6.70 7.31
N HIS A 69 25.44 6.83 6.96
CA HIS A 69 25.00 7.60 5.79
C HIS A 69 24.33 8.93 6.15
N ARG A 70 24.07 9.19 7.43
CA ARG A 70 23.37 10.42 7.88
C ARG A 70 24.11 11.68 7.46
N GLY A 71 25.45 11.69 7.55
CA GLY A 71 26.28 12.82 7.15
C GLY A 71 26.08 13.21 5.67
N ALA A 72 26.09 12.22 4.78
CA ALA A 72 25.90 12.47 3.35
C ALA A 72 24.49 12.98 3.00
N ILE A 73 23.46 12.52 3.73
CA ILE A 73 22.09 13.06 3.58
C ILE A 73 22.00 14.52 4.01
N LEU A 74 22.76 14.91 5.05
CA LEU A 74 22.78 16.27 5.57
C LEU A 74 23.63 17.24 4.72
N ALA A 75 24.68 16.75 4.05
CA ALA A 75 25.66 17.53 3.30
C ALA A 75 25.14 18.33 2.08
N VAL A 76 23.81 18.46 1.92
CA VAL A 76 23.17 19.29 0.90
C VAL A 76 23.16 20.77 1.29
N SER A 77 23.20 21.11 2.58
CA SER A 77 23.29 22.51 3.00
C SER A 77 24.73 22.99 2.85
N ARG A 78 24.91 24.02 2.02
CA ARG A 78 26.19 24.77 1.95
C ARG A 78 26.16 26.03 2.82
N ASN A 79 25.15 26.19 3.66
CA ASN A 79 25.01 27.37 4.51
C ASN A 79 25.87 27.21 5.78
N PRO A 80 26.92 28.01 5.98
CA PRO A 80 27.76 27.95 7.18
C PRO A 80 26.95 28.14 8.47
N ASP A 81 25.88 28.93 8.43
CA ASP A 81 25.01 29.20 9.58
C ASP A 81 24.26 27.95 10.07
N HIS A 82 24.22 26.88 9.26
CA HIS A 82 23.58 25.62 9.61
C HIS A 82 24.59 24.53 10.02
N ALA A 83 25.89 24.80 9.99
CA ALA A 83 26.92 23.80 10.32
C ALA A 83 26.77 23.26 11.75
N TYR A 84 26.41 24.11 12.72
CA TYR A 84 26.14 23.67 14.10
C TYR A 84 24.98 22.67 14.15
N LEU A 85 23.91 22.92 13.39
CA LEU A 85 22.72 22.11 13.36
C LEU A 85 22.98 20.77 12.70
N GLU A 86 23.76 20.75 11.61
CA GLU A 86 24.22 19.51 10.99
C GLU A 86 25.03 18.66 11.98
N GLY A 87 25.94 19.29 12.74
CA GLY A 87 26.67 18.64 13.83
C GLY A 87 25.73 18.04 14.87
N LEU A 88 24.75 18.82 15.36
CA LEU A 88 23.77 18.31 16.34
C LEU A 88 22.93 17.15 15.78
N LEU A 89 22.44 17.25 14.55
CA LEU A 89 21.61 16.22 13.90
C LEU A 89 22.39 14.92 13.71
N ARG A 90 23.67 15.02 13.37
CA ARG A 90 24.57 13.88 13.17
C ARG A 90 24.99 13.25 14.49
N ASP A 91 25.49 14.06 15.43
CA ASP A 91 26.33 13.59 16.54
C ASP A 91 25.54 13.34 17.85
N SER A 92 24.32 13.89 17.98
CA SER A 92 23.50 13.70 19.19
C SER A 92 23.07 12.24 19.39
N THR A 93 23.18 11.69 20.59
CA THR A 93 22.86 10.27 20.87
C THR A 93 21.39 10.04 21.23
N SER A 94 20.67 11.08 21.66
CA SER A 94 19.28 11.00 22.07
C SER A 94 18.51 12.28 21.73
N GLY A 95 17.17 12.21 21.81
CA GLY A 95 16.34 13.42 21.68
C GLY A 95 16.67 14.45 22.76
N ALA A 96 16.96 14.01 24.00
CA ALA A 96 17.35 14.89 25.09
C ALA A 96 18.67 15.61 24.81
N SER A 97 19.71 14.87 24.39
CA SER A 97 21.01 15.46 24.06
C SER A 97 20.92 16.42 22.86
N PHE A 98 20.07 16.11 21.89
CA PHE A 98 19.80 17.00 20.76
C PHE A 98 19.16 18.32 21.22
N VAL A 99 18.10 18.24 22.04
CA VAL A 99 17.40 19.42 22.57
C VAL A 99 18.35 20.27 23.41
N GLU A 100 19.09 19.63 24.32
CA GLU A 100 20.06 20.32 25.17
C GLU A 100 21.14 21.03 24.34
N GLY A 101 21.73 20.35 23.35
CA GLY A 101 22.72 20.94 22.46
C GLY A 101 22.18 22.12 21.65
N TYR A 102 20.94 22.03 21.17
CA TYR A 102 20.27 23.13 20.48
C TYR A 102 20.08 24.34 21.40
N LEU A 103 19.56 24.12 22.62
CA LEU A 103 19.33 25.19 23.58
C LEU A 103 20.65 25.85 24.00
N ARG A 104 21.69 25.07 24.31
CA ARG A 104 23.03 25.58 24.68
C ARG A 104 23.64 26.44 23.57
N HIS A 105 23.52 26.02 22.31
CA HIS A 105 24.03 26.80 21.18
C HIS A 105 23.42 28.21 21.17
N TRP A 106 22.09 28.31 21.19
CA TRP A 106 21.40 29.59 21.13
C TRP A 106 21.53 30.45 22.38
N LEU A 107 21.73 29.84 23.56
CA LEU A 107 22.07 30.57 24.78
C LEU A 107 23.47 31.19 24.72
N SER A 108 24.40 30.60 23.95
CA SER A 108 25.76 31.12 23.76
C SER A 108 25.89 32.20 22.68
N CYS A 109 24.86 32.38 21.85
CA CYS A 109 24.84 33.41 20.81
C CYS A 109 24.60 34.82 21.41
N PRO A 110 25.05 35.89 20.71
CA PRO A 110 24.83 37.29 21.13
C PRO A 110 23.37 37.60 21.48
N GLU A 111 23.17 38.62 22.31
CA GLU A 111 21.84 38.99 22.81
C GLU A 111 20.88 39.40 21.68
N GLU A 112 21.42 39.95 20.60
CA GLU A 112 20.69 40.51 19.47
C GLU A 112 20.18 39.46 18.45
N ASP A 113 20.57 38.18 18.55
CA ASP A 113 20.01 37.14 17.66
C ASP A 113 18.57 36.80 18.08
N PRO A 114 17.55 37.00 17.21
CA PRO A 114 16.14 36.74 17.55
C PRO A 114 15.87 35.29 17.96
N ARG A 115 16.67 34.33 17.48
CA ARG A 115 16.57 32.91 17.86
C ARG A 115 17.11 32.68 19.26
N GLY A 116 18.21 33.35 19.60
CA GLY A 116 18.78 33.39 20.94
C GLY A 116 17.79 33.98 21.95
N GLU A 117 17.14 35.09 21.60
CA GLU A 117 16.12 35.72 22.46
C GLU A 117 14.93 34.79 22.73
N ALA A 118 14.41 34.12 21.69
CA ALA A 118 13.32 33.16 21.83
C ALA A 118 13.71 31.98 22.74
N VAL A 119 14.94 31.47 22.62
CA VAL A 119 15.47 30.41 23.49
C VAL A 119 15.65 30.90 24.92
N ARG A 120 16.24 32.08 25.15
CA ARG A 120 16.40 32.68 26.48
C ARG A 120 15.04 32.87 27.18
N ARG A 121 14.02 33.32 26.44
CA ARG A 121 12.64 33.46 26.95
C ARG A 121 12.03 32.11 27.33
N PHE A 122 12.26 31.08 26.53
CA PHE A 122 11.75 29.73 26.79
C PHE A 122 12.44 29.07 27.99
N VAL A 123 13.77 29.17 28.06
CA VAL A 123 14.57 28.55 29.13
C VAL A 123 14.29 29.25 30.47
N GLY A 124 14.29 30.59 30.52
CA GLY A 124 14.15 31.34 31.77
C GLY A 124 15.50 31.64 32.43
N LYS A 125 15.48 32.08 33.71
CA LYS A 125 16.65 32.68 34.40
C LYS A 125 17.21 31.89 35.61
N ASN A 126 16.63 30.74 35.97
CA ASN A 126 17.06 29.95 37.15
C ASN A 126 18.11 28.88 36.78
N ASP A 127 18.89 28.38 37.74
CA ASP A 127 19.96 27.40 37.47
C ASP A 127 19.46 26.05 36.89
N ASP A 128 18.26 25.59 37.27
CA ASP A 128 17.65 24.35 36.74
C ASP A 128 16.91 24.53 35.40
N SER A 129 16.90 25.75 34.86
CA SER A 129 16.06 26.14 33.71
C SER A 129 16.31 25.32 32.45
N LEU A 130 17.57 24.94 32.19
CA LEU A 130 17.91 24.17 30.99
C LEU A 130 17.33 22.74 31.06
N THR A 131 17.46 22.07 32.20
CA THR A 131 16.94 20.71 32.41
C THR A 131 15.42 20.69 32.29
N VAL A 132 14.74 21.68 32.89
CA VAL A 132 13.29 21.85 32.79
C VAL A 132 12.86 22.10 31.34
N ALA A 133 13.55 23.00 30.62
CA ALA A 133 13.27 23.29 29.21
C ALA A 133 13.43 22.07 28.29
N VAL A 134 14.44 21.22 28.56
CA VAL A 134 14.61 19.93 27.86
C VAL A 134 13.42 19.03 28.12
N ALA A 135 13.04 18.83 29.39
CA ALA A 135 11.91 17.98 29.76
C ALA A 135 10.59 18.48 29.14
N GLN A 136 10.31 19.78 29.24
CA GLN A 136 9.12 20.43 28.68
C GLN A 136 9.07 20.31 27.16
N THR A 137 10.22 20.41 26.46
CA THR A 137 10.29 20.20 25.01
C THR A 137 9.91 18.77 24.65
N LEU A 138 10.45 17.77 25.36
CA LEU A 138 10.17 16.37 25.11
C LEU A 138 8.72 16.00 25.44
N GLU A 139 8.16 16.58 26.50
CA GLU A 139 6.74 16.43 26.85
C GLU A 139 5.83 17.07 25.79
N SER A 140 6.11 18.30 25.37
CA SER A 140 5.40 18.98 24.28
C SER A 140 5.46 18.15 22.98
N TRP A 141 6.64 17.61 22.68
CA TRP A 141 6.85 16.71 21.54
C TRP A 141 6.02 15.42 21.64
N GLN A 142 5.90 14.83 22.83
CA GLN A 142 5.04 13.67 23.07
C GLN A 142 3.56 14.01 22.92
N MET A 143 3.13 15.15 23.47
CA MET A 143 1.76 15.67 23.42
C MET A 143 1.27 15.95 21.99
N LEU A 144 2.17 16.37 21.09
CA LEU A 144 1.84 16.47 19.67
C LEU A 144 1.36 15.13 19.07
N GLY A 145 1.59 14.00 19.75
CA GLY A 145 1.31 12.66 19.25
C GLY A 145 2.18 12.31 18.05
N ARG A 146 3.25 13.08 17.85
CA ARG A 146 4.17 13.00 16.70
C ARG A 146 5.49 12.34 17.05
N TYR A 147 5.73 11.97 18.31
CA TYR A 147 6.72 10.94 18.64
C TYR A 147 6.26 9.65 17.95
N PRO A 148 6.84 9.29 16.81
CA PRO A 148 6.54 7.98 16.27
C PRO A 148 7.17 7.04 17.28
N ALA A 149 6.37 6.31 18.06
CA ALA A 149 6.88 5.16 18.78
C ALA A 149 7.87 4.43 17.85
N PRO A 150 9.06 4.00 18.34
CA PRO A 150 10.14 3.54 17.50
C PRO A 150 9.59 2.63 16.39
N PRO A 151 10.04 2.69 15.13
CA PRO A 151 9.42 1.98 14.02
C PRO A 151 9.06 0.51 14.32
N ARG A 152 9.89 -0.16 15.13
CA ARG A 152 9.66 -1.50 15.69
C ARG A 152 8.37 -1.62 16.51
N GLU A 153 8.10 -0.68 17.42
CA GLU A 153 6.92 -0.67 18.26
C GLU A 153 5.64 -0.38 17.46
N ARG A 154 5.66 0.62 16.56
CA ARG A 154 4.53 0.87 15.65
C ARG A 154 4.19 -0.37 14.84
N ARG A 155 5.22 -1.04 14.30
CA ARG A 155 5.08 -2.32 13.60
C ARG A 155 4.49 -3.41 14.49
N ARG A 156 4.94 -3.54 15.75
CA ARG A 156 4.42 -4.52 16.72
C ARG A 156 2.94 -4.28 17.03
N ARG A 157 2.54 -3.04 17.33
CA ARG A 157 1.13 -2.67 17.60
C ARG A 157 0.24 -2.99 16.39
N LEU A 158 0.71 -2.64 15.20
CA LEU A 158 0.03 -2.91 13.95
C LEU A 158 -0.09 -4.42 13.64
N GLN A 159 0.98 -5.18 13.88
CA GLN A 159 0.98 -6.64 13.78
C GLN A 159 -0.03 -7.27 14.74
N ALA A 160 -0.09 -6.83 16.00
CA ALA A 160 -1.06 -7.33 16.97
C ALA A 160 -2.50 -7.08 16.51
N ARG A 161 -2.79 -5.88 15.98
CA ARG A 161 -4.09 -5.54 15.41
C ARG A 161 -4.46 -6.40 14.21
N GLN A 162 -3.52 -6.65 13.31
CA GLN A 162 -3.75 -7.50 12.14
C GLN A 162 -3.99 -8.97 12.54
N LYS A 163 -3.22 -9.49 13.51
CA LYS A 163 -3.43 -10.84 14.05
C LYS A 163 -4.84 -11.02 14.62
N ARG A 164 -5.32 -10.07 15.44
CA ARG A 164 -6.69 -10.10 15.99
C ARG A 164 -7.74 -10.14 14.88
N ARG A 165 -7.66 -9.20 13.93
CA ARG A 165 -8.60 -9.14 12.79
C ARG A 165 -8.64 -10.43 11.98
N MET A 166 -7.49 -11.04 11.72
CA MET A 166 -7.43 -12.29 10.95
C MET A 166 -7.95 -13.49 11.76
N ALA A 167 -7.88 -13.45 13.09
CA ALA A 167 -8.49 -14.47 13.95
C ALA A 167 -10.03 -14.33 14.03
N GLU A 168 -10.56 -13.12 13.80
CA GLU A 168 -12.01 -12.86 13.74
C GLU A 168 -12.67 -13.37 12.45
N VAL A 169 -11.91 -13.63 11.39
CA VAL A 169 -12.45 -14.13 10.11
C VAL A 169 -13.11 -15.49 10.33
N LEU A 170 -14.40 -15.60 10.01
CA LEU A 170 -15.25 -16.75 10.34
C LEU A 170 -15.37 -17.04 11.85
N GLY A 171 -15.18 -16.01 12.68
CA GLY A 171 -15.56 -15.99 14.09
C GLY A 171 -17.07 -15.88 14.29
N GLU A 172 -17.50 -15.70 15.54
CA GLU A 172 -18.92 -15.71 15.93
C GLU A 172 -19.78 -14.72 15.13
N SER A 173 -19.40 -13.44 15.11
CA SER A 173 -20.19 -12.41 14.38
C SER A 173 -20.22 -12.65 12.87
N ASP A 174 -19.15 -13.18 12.28
CA ASP A 174 -19.15 -13.55 10.86
C ASP A 174 -20.10 -14.73 10.62
N ARG A 175 -20.05 -15.78 11.45
CA ARG A 175 -20.96 -16.94 11.29
C ARG A 175 -22.41 -16.55 11.46
N GLU A 176 -22.72 -15.72 12.45
CA GLU A 176 -24.07 -15.21 12.65
C GLU A 176 -24.53 -14.41 11.42
N ARG A 177 -23.67 -13.53 10.91
CA ARG A 177 -23.95 -12.77 9.70
C ARG A 177 -24.20 -13.68 8.51
N LEU A 178 -23.38 -14.73 8.31
CA LEU A 178 -23.55 -15.69 7.22
C LEU A 178 -24.86 -16.49 7.37
N ALA A 179 -25.26 -16.84 8.59
CA ALA A 179 -26.54 -17.50 8.86
C ALA A 179 -27.73 -16.60 8.48
N LEU A 180 -27.64 -15.29 8.73
CA LEU A 180 -28.65 -14.34 8.24
C LEU A 180 -28.75 -14.36 6.70
N LEU A 181 -27.62 -14.44 5.99
CA LEU A 181 -27.61 -14.52 4.53
C LEU A 181 -28.19 -15.83 4.01
N ASP A 182 -27.91 -16.95 4.70
CA ASP A 182 -28.43 -18.27 4.34
C ASP A 182 -29.96 -18.33 4.47
N ALA A 183 -30.55 -17.55 5.37
CA ALA A 183 -32.00 -17.46 5.56
C ALA A 183 -32.73 -16.61 4.49
N LEU A 184 -32.00 -15.84 3.67
CA LEU A 184 -32.60 -15.01 2.62
C LEU A 184 -33.01 -15.86 1.42
N PRO A 185 -34.09 -15.48 0.69
CA PRO A 185 -34.49 -16.15 -0.53
C PRO A 185 -33.33 -16.19 -1.55
N GLN A 186 -32.95 -17.41 -1.94
CA GLN A 186 -31.85 -17.63 -2.86
C GLN A 186 -32.36 -17.57 -4.30
N ASN A 187 -32.13 -16.45 -5.00
CA ASN A 187 -32.43 -16.34 -6.43
C ASN A 187 -31.34 -17.03 -7.28
N LEU A 188 -31.23 -18.36 -7.15
CA LEU A 188 -30.26 -19.16 -7.92
C LEU A 188 -30.69 -19.40 -9.37
N GLU A 189 -31.98 -19.24 -9.68
CA GLU A 189 -32.59 -19.68 -10.94
C GLU A 189 -32.32 -18.79 -12.18
N LYS A 190 -31.91 -17.52 -12.02
CA LYS A 190 -31.88 -16.56 -13.16
C LYS A 190 -30.56 -16.41 -13.92
N GLY A 191 -29.58 -17.28 -13.72
CA GLY A 191 -28.36 -17.26 -14.53
C GLY A 191 -27.28 -18.15 -13.97
N GLY A 192 -26.79 -19.08 -14.80
CA GLY A 192 -25.74 -20.04 -14.47
C GLY A 192 -24.63 -19.43 -13.60
N GLY A 193 -24.28 -20.13 -12.52
CA GLY A 193 -23.48 -19.66 -11.40
C GLY A 193 -21.99 -19.47 -11.69
N ARG A 194 -21.64 -18.56 -12.60
CA ARG A 194 -20.24 -18.24 -12.91
C ARG A 194 -19.86 -16.86 -12.37
N PHE A 195 -18.61 -16.73 -11.94
CA PHE A 195 -17.96 -15.47 -11.61
C PHE A 195 -17.26 -14.90 -12.85
N SER A 196 -17.25 -13.57 -12.99
CA SER A 196 -16.50 -12.88 -14.05
C SER A 196 -14.99 -13.07 -13.92
N LYS A 197 -14.52 -13.11 -12.67
CA LYS A 197 -13.13 -13.33 -12.28
C LYS A 197 -13.10 -13.99 -10.92
N LEU A 198 -12.14 -14.89 -10.73
CA LEU A 198 -11.87 -15.54 -9.46
C LEU A 198 -10.37 -15.49 -9.18
N ALA A 199 -10.00 -15.41 -7.92
CA ALA A 199 -8.63 -15.47 -7.50
C ALA A 199 -8.37 -16.72 -6.62
N ILE A 200 -7.18 -17.29 -6.75
CA ILE A 200 -6.68 -18.36 -5.88
C ILE A 200 -5.51 -17.80 -5.09
N VAL A 201 -5.51 -18.09 -3.79
CA VAL A 201 -4.47 -17.68 -2.84
C VAL A 201 -3.80 -18.91 -2.24
N PRO A 202 -2.68 -19.37 -2.84
CA PRO A 202 -1.93 -20.50 -2.31
C PRO A 202 -1.26 -20.21 -0.96
N ARG A 203 -0.80 -18.97 -0.77
CA ARG A 203 -0.09 -18.51 0.42
C ARG A 203 -0.13 -17.00 0.57
N TYR A 204 0.06 -16.51 1.80
CA TYR A 204 0.34 -15.10 2.10
C TYR A 204 1.81 -14.84 2.43
N SER A 205 2.62 -15.89 2.59
CA SER A 205 4.05 -15.75 2.91
C SER A 205 4.82 -15.15 1.74
N CYS A 206 5.62 -14.14 2.03
CA CYS A 206 6.54 -13.50 1.10
C CYS A 206 7.85 -13.26 1.87
N PRO A 207 9.03 -13.58 1.32
CA PRO A 207 10.29 -13.29 1.99
C PRO A 207 10.54 -11.77 2.06
N GLU A 208 9.98 -11.03 1.10
CA GLU A 208 10.18 -9.60 1.01
C GLU A 208 9.45 -8.81 2.07
N SER A 209 10.02 -7.65 2.39
CA SER A 209 9.50 -6.77 3.42
C SER A 209 9.28 -5.34 2.88
N CYS A 210 8.53 -5.24 1.78
CA CYS A 210 8.12 -3.96 1.17
C CYS A 210 7.34 -3.08 2.16
N ARG A 211 7.62 -1.77 2.19
CA ARG A 211 6.99 -0.83 3.14
C ARG A 211 5.52 -0.56 2.86
N HIS A 212 5.04 -0.74 1.62
CA HIS A 212 3.61 -0.54 1.29
C HIS A 212 2.73 -1.78 1.50
N CYS A 213 3.31 -2.93 1.84
CA CYS A 213 2.58 -4.20 1.85
C CYS A 213 1.38 -4.18 2.83
N LEU A 214 0.25 -4.74 2.38
CA LEU A 214 -0.96 -4.94 3.21
C LEU A 214 -0.69 -5.82 4.45
N PHE A 215 0.32 -6.69 4.40
CA PHE A 215 0.66 -7.60 5.49
C PHE A 215 1.87 -7.10 6.28
N VAL A 216 1.65 -6.89 7.57
CA VAL A 216 2.66 -6.67 8.61
C VAL A 216 2.97 -7.99 9.30
N TRP A 217 1.95 -8.81 9.43
CA TRP A 217 2.04 -10.22 9.75
C TRP A 217 1.30 -11.02 8.67
N ARG A 218 1.93 -12.11 8.23
CA ARG A 218 1.42 -12.99 7.19
C ARG A 218 0.91 -14.26 7.88
N PRO A 219 -0.42 -14.52 7.86
CA PRO A 219 -0.94 -15.74 8.45
C PRO A 219 -0.39 -16.94 7.68
N PRO A 220 0.05 -18.00 8.38
CA PRO A 220 0.34 -19.26 7.70
C PRO A 220 -0.97 -19.80 7.12
N LEU A 221 -0.98 -20.05 5.82
CA LEU A 221 -2.04 -20.83 5.19
C LEU A 221 -1.63 -22.30 5.29
N ARG A 222 -2.40 -23.08 6.05
CA ARG A 222 -2.30 -24.54 6.01
C ARG A 222 -3.25 -25.00 4.91
N ALA A 223 -2.70 -25.62 3.86
CA ALA A 223 -3.53 -26.20 2.82
C ALA A 223 -4.33 -27.36 3.44
N THR A 224 -5.61 -27.13 3.66
CA THR A 224 -6.54 -28.13 4.21
C THR A 224 -7.56 -28.57 3.17
N TRP A 225 -7.60 -27.92 2.02
CA TRP A 225 -8.47 -28.26 0.91
C TRP A 225 -7.70 -28.97 -0.20
N ASP A 226 -8.29 -30.01 -0.79
CA ASP A 226 -7.74 -30.69 -1.97
C ASP A 226 -7.59 -29.67 -3.11
N THR A 227 -6.33 -29.41 -3.48
CA THR A 227 -6.01 -28.47 -4.54
C THR A 227 -6.56 -28.91 -5.89
N GLU A 228 -6.69 -30.20 -6.17
CA GLU A 228 -7.28 -30.65 -7.43
C GLU A 228 -8.79 -30.38 -7.48
N ALA A 229 -9.51 -30.68 -6.39
CA ALA A 229 -10.91 -30.31 -6.26
C ALA A 229 -11.10 -28.79 -6.41
N MET A 230 -10.25 -27.99 -5.79
CA MET A 230 -10.25 -26.53 -5.95
C MET A 230 -10.08 -26.12 -7.41
N LEU A 231 -9.09 -26.68 -8.12
CA LEU A 231 -8.84 -26.32 -9.52
C LEU A 231 -10.00 -26.76 -10.43
N ARG A 232 -10.55 -27.96 -10.24
CA ARG A 232 -11.72 -28.44 -10.98
C ARG A 232 -12.92 -27.50 -10.77
N LEU A 233 -13.20 -27.14 -9.52
CA LEU A 233 -14.27 -26.22 -9.18
C LEU A 233 -14.06 -24.84 -9.82
N ALA A 234 -12.90 -24.22 -9.61
CA ALA A 234 -12.60 -22.89 -10.15
C ALA A 234 -12.72 -22.87 -11.69
N GLY A 235 -12.22 -23.89 -12.39
CA GLY A 235 -12.40 -24.02 -13.84
C GLY A 235 -13.88 -24.16 -14.25
N GLY A 236 -14.71 -24.78 -13.42
CA GLY A 236 -16.15 -24.89 -13.66
C GLY A 236 -16.92 -23.56 -13.57
N ILE A 237 -16.40 -22.58 -12.82
CA ILE A 237 -17.18 -21.39 -12.41
C ILE A 237 -16.58 -20.04 -12.84
N THR A 238 -15.42 -20.00 -13.52
CA THR A 238 -14.87 -18.76 -14.10
C THR A 238 -14.19 -19.04 -15.44
N ASP A 239 -14.00 -18.02 -16.26
CA ASP A 239 -13.13 -18.02 -17.43
C ASP A 239 -11.88 -17.13 -17.28
N ASN A 240 -11.79 -16.37 -16.17
CA ASN A 240 -10.65 -15.53 -15.80
C ASN A 240 -10.18 -15.89 -14.39
N LEU A 241 -8.90 -16.26 -14.26
CA LEU A 241 -8.32 -16.74 -13.01
C LEU A 241 -7.04 -16.00 -12.66
N LEU A 242 -6.94 -15.51 -11.42
CA LEU A 242 -5.76 -14.84 -10.88
C LEU A 242 -5.15 -15.63 -9.73
N PHE A 243 -3.86 -15.94 -9.81
CA PHE A 243 -3.07 -16.43 -8.68
C PHE A 243 -2.41 -15.23 -8.00
N THR A 244 -2.73 -14.99 -6.72
CA THR A 244 -2.22 -13.88 -5.92
C THR A 244 -1.93 -14.29 -4.48
N GLY A 245 -1.38 -13.38 -3.67
CA GLY A 245 -1.11 -13.59 -2.25
C GLY A 245 0.23 -13.03 -1.83
N GLY A 246 1.10 -13.90 -1.33
CA GLY A 246 2.49 -13.60 -1.00
C GLY A 246 3.41 -13.71 -2.20
N ASP A 247 4.57 -14.34 -2.00
CA ASP A 247 5.46 -14.72 -3.10
C ASP A 247 5.10 -16.13 -3.58
N LEU A 248 4.61 -16.21 -4.82
CA LEU A 248 4.07 -17.43 -5.40
C LEU A 248 5.08 -18.26 -6.18
N TRP A 249 6.38 -17.92 -6.14
CA TRP A 249 7.39 -18.71 -6.85
C TRP A 249 7.37 -20.20 -6.48
N GLY A 250 7.15 -20.51 -5.21
CA GLY A 250 7.04 -21.88 -4.70
C GLY A 250 5.76 -22.60 -5.14
N ASP A 251 4.75 -21.87 -5.61
CA ASP A 251 3.43 -22.40 -5.99
C ASP A 251 3.23 -22.48 -7.51
N ARG A 252 4.29 -22.25 -8.30
CA ARG A 252 4.24 -22.28 -9.77
C ARG A 252 3.72 -23.61 -10.34
N GLU A 253 4.01 -24.74 -9.70
CA GLU A 253 3.52 -26.04 -10.17
C GLU A 253 2.00 -26.16 -10.03
N LEU A 254 1.42 -25.55 -8.99
CA LEU A 254 -0.03 -25.47 -8.87
C LEU A 254 -0.61 -24.58 -9.97
N PHE A 255 0.05 -23.47 -10.31
CA PHE A 255 -0.33 -22.62 -11.43
C PHE A 255 -0.24 -23.35 -12.77
N HIS A 256 0.84 -24.08 -13.04
CA HIS A 256 1.00 -24.91 -14.24
C HIS A 256 -0.12 -25.96 -14.35
N ARG A 257 -0.46 -26.62 -13.23
CA ARG A 257 -1.61 -27.55 -13.18
C ARG A 257 -2.94 -26.84 -13.49
N ALA A 258 -3.16 -25.65 -12.96
CA ALA A 258 -4.35 -24.85 -13.29
C ALA A 258 -4.44 -24.56 -14.79
N VAL A 259 -3.34 -24.08 -15.38
CA VAL A 259 -3.24 -23.78 -16.81
C VAL A 259 -3.47 -25.01 -17.66
N THR A 260 -2.92 -26.17 -17.29
CA THR A 260 -3.05 -27.40 -18.11
C THR A 260 -4.44 -28.03 -18.02
N THR A 261 -5.08 -28.00 -16.85
CA THR A 261 -6.30 -28.78 -16.58
C THR A 261 -7.61 -27.99 -16.76
N MET A 262 -7.61 -26.66 -16.58
CA MET A 262 -8.83 -25.85 -16.68
C MET A 262 -9.13 -25.43 -18.13
N GLY A 263 -9.79 -26.32 -18.87
CA GLY A 263 -10.04 -26.13 -20.30
C GLY A 263 -10.97 -24.97 -20.68
N SER A 264 -11.81 -24.51 -19.75
CA SER A 264 -12.77 -23.40 -19.91
C SER A 264 -12.15 -22.00 -19.70
N VAL A 265 -11.08 -21.92 -18.91
CA VAL A 265 -10.40 -20.67 -18.56
C VAL A 265 -9.54 -20.21 -19.74
N VAL A 266 -9.70 -18.93 -20.10
CA VAL A 266 -9.03 -18.30 -21.24
C VAL A 266 -7.98 -17.28 -20.81
N THR A 267 -8.11 -16.70 -19.62
CA THR A 267 -7.12 -15.79 -19.06
C THR A 267 -6.64 -16.31 -17.72
N PHE A 268 -5.34 -16.62 -17.66
CA PHE A 268 -4.66 -16.93 -16.41
C PHE A 268 -3.74 -15.76 -16.06
N ALA A 269 -3.80 -15.26 -14.84
CA ALA A 269 -2.87 -14.28 -14.32
C ALA A 269 -2.13 -14.85 -13.12
N ILE A 270 -0.84 -14.56 -12.99
CA ILE A 270 -0.06 -14.85 -11.79
C ILE A 270 0.71 -13.59 -11.38
N LEU A 271 0.61 -13.24 -10.10
CA LEU A 271 1.33 -12.09 -9.52
C LEU A 271 2.59 -12.56 -8.79
N LEU A 272 3.75 -12.11 -9.28
CA LEU A 272 5.05 -12.32 -8.66
C LEU A 272 5.69 -10.98 -8.24
N ASN A 273 6.73 -11.05 -7.41
CA ASN A 273 7.51 -9.89 -6.99
C ASN A 273 8.83 -9.73 -7.80
N GLY A 274 9.20 -10.72 -8.62
CA GLY A 274 10.43 -10.71 -9.42
C GLY A 274 11.71 -11.14 -8.68
N SER A 275 11.63 -11.51 -7.39
CA SER A 275 12.80 -11.88 -6.57
C SER A 275 13.58 -13.09 -7.10
N THR A 276 12.92 -13.99 -7.82
CA THR A 276 13.48 -15.29 -8.24
C THR A 276 14.08 -15.29 -9.64
N ALA A 277 13.87 -14.23 -10.42
CA ALA A 277 14.43 -14.07 -11.75
C ALA A 277 15.89 -13.57 -11.69
N THR A 278 16.72 -14.17 -10.85
CA THR A 278 18.07 -13.69 -10.51
C THR A 278 19.08 -13.79 -11.65
N THR A 279 18.82 -14.64 -12.64
CA THR A 279 19.63 -14.78 -13.84
C THR A 279 18.75 -14.80 -15.10
N PRO A 280 19.32 -14.51 -16.29
CA PRO A 280 18.62 -14.68 -17.55
C PRO A 280 18.08 -16.11 -17.73
N GLY A 281 18.84 -17.12 -17.28
CA GLY A 281 18.42 -18.53 -17.30
C GLY A 281 17.21 -18.80 -16.42
N ALA A 282 17.19 -18.26 -15.18
CA ALA A 282 16.06 -18.40 -14.27
C ALA A 282 14.79 -17.73 -14.81
N ALA A 283 14.92 -16.52 -15.38
CA ALA A 283 13.82 -15.84 -16.06
C ALA A 283 13.30 -16.66 -17.24
N ARG A 284 14.19 -17.14 -18.13
CA ARG A 284 13.78 -17.96 -19.27
C ARG A 284 13.12 -19.27 -18.83
N ALA A 285 13.61 -19.92 -17.78
CA ALA A 285 13.01 -21.14 -17.25
C ALA A 285 11.59 -20.91 -16.72
N LEU A 286 11.34 -19.76 -16.07
CA LEU A 286 9.99 -19.36 -15.67
C LEU A 286 9.07 -19.28 -16.90
N PHE A 287 9.43 -18.48 -17.90
CA PHE A 287 8.60 -18.34 -19.11
C PHE A 287 8.43 -19.66 -19.87
N GLN A 288 9.47 -20.50 -19.93
CA GLN A 288 9.41 -21.82 -20.55
C GLN A 288 8.40 -22.72 -19.84
N GLY A 289 8.40 -22.76 -18.49
CA GLY A 289 7.42 -23.54 -17.71
C GLY A 289 5.98 -23.10 -17.99
N LEU A 290 5.74 -21.79 -18.02
CA LEU A 290 4.44 -21.21 -18.37
C LEU A 290 4.00 -21.57 -19.80
N ALA A 291 4.92 -21.49 -20.77
CA ALA A 291 4.64 -21.83 -22.16
C ALA A 291 4.39 -23.32 -22.35
N THR A 292 5.17 -24.18 -21.68
CA THR A 292 4.95 -25.62 -21.66
C THR A 292 3.58 -25.96 -21.07
N ALA A 293 3.15 -25.28 -20.00
CA ALA A 293 1.82 -25.47 -19.44
C ALA A 293 0.70 -25.09 -20.42
N LEU A 294 0.87 -24.00 -21.19
CA LEU A 294 -0.09 -23.64 -22.26
C LEU A 294 -0.13 -24.69 -23.37
N LEU A 295 1.03 -25.20 -23.79
CA LEU A 295 1.13 -26.21 -24.86
C LEU A 295 0.59 -27.58 -24.44
N ALA A 296 0.68 -27.93 -23.16
CA ALA A 296 0.18 -29.18 -22.61
C ALA A 296 -1.34 -29.22 -22.42
N ARG A 297 -2.06 -28.12 -22.70
CA ARG A 297 -3.52 -28.09 -22.67
C ARG A 297 -4.11 -29.05 -23.70
N SER A 298 -5.18 -29.75 -23.31
CA SER A 298 -5.95 -30.60 -24.23
C SER A 298 -6.46 -29.81 -25.43
N ARG A 299 -6.51 -30.44 -26.62
CA ARG A 299 -7.08 -29.85 -27.85
C ARG A 299 -8.55 -29.44 -27.71
N LYS A 300 -9.27 -30.00 -26.74
CA LYS A 300 -10.67 -29.62 -26.42
C LYS A 300 -10.76 -28.32 -25.60
N SER A 301 -9.64 -27.84 -25.07
CA SER A 301 -9.59 -26.62 -24.25
C SER A 301 -9.72 -25.38 -25.12
N ARG A 302 -10.34 -24.32 -24.58
CA ARG A 302 -10.30 -23.01 -25.21
C ARG A 302 -8.86 -22.50 -25.25
N LYS A 303 -8.52 -21.75 -26.31
CA LYS A 303 -7.25 -21.04 -26.41
C LYS A 303 -7.13 -20.08 -25.22
N ALA A 304 -5.99 -20.16 -24.53
CA ALA A 304 -5.73 -19.38 -23.34
C ALA A 304 -4.46 -18.55 -23.49
N GLN A 305 -4.34 -17.54 -22.64
CA GLN A 305 -3.16 -16.70 -22.49
C GLN A 305 -2.78 -16.58 -21.00
N ILE A 306 -1.52 -16.25 -20.76
CA ILE A 306 -1.00 -15.97 -19.42
C ILE A 306 -0.61 -14.50 -19.30
N LEU A 307 -1.09 -13.83 -18.25
CA LEU A 307 -0.61 -12.53 -17.79
C LEU A 307 0.38 -12.76 -16.65
N LEU A 308 1.67 -12.58 -16.91
CA LEU A 308 2.70 -12.58 -15.88
C LEU A 308 2.80 -11.18 -15.28
N GLN A 309 2.16 -10.97 -14.13
CA GLN A 309 2.19 -9.71 -13.41
C GLN A 309 3.37 -9.68 -12.45
N VAL A 310 4.16 -8.61 -12.50
CA VAL A 310 5.36 -8.44 -11.68
C VAL A 310 5.29 -7.12 -10.95
N SER A 311 5.39 -7.18 -9.63
CA SER A 311 5.44 -5.96 -8.81
C SER A 311 6.74 -5.20 -9.07
N PHE A 312 6.62 -3.97 -9.54
CA PHE A 312 7.72 -3.13 -10.02
C PHE A 312 7.50 -1.66 -9.62
N ASP A 313 8.07 -1.25 -8.49
CA ASP A 313 7.92 0.08 -7.91
C ASP A 313 9.08 0.43 -6.97
N GLU A 314 9.14 1.69 -6.51
CA GLU A 314 10.20 2.16 -5.59
C GLU A 314 10.30 1.40 -4.27
N PHE A 315 9.27 0.66 -3.86
CA PHE A 315 9.25 -0.05 -2.59
C PHE A 315 9.63 -1.53 -2.74
N HIS A 316 9.31 -2.15 -3.88
CA HIS A 316 9.77 -3.51 -4.21
C HIS A 316 11.25 -3.50 -4.56
N GLN A 317 11.69 -2.53 -5.36
CA GLN A 317 13.09 -2.33 -5.75
C GLN A 317 13.77 -1.23 -4.91
N GLU A 318 13.33 -1.09 -3.65
CA GLU A 318 13.88 -0.12 -2.71
C GLU A 318 15.37 -0.38 -2.47
N ILE A 319 16.20 0.66 -2.53
CA ILE A 319 17.61 0.57 -2.14
C ILE A 319 17.68 0.64 -0.62
N VAL A 320 18.23 -0.40 -0.01
CA VAL A 320 18.35 -0.59 1.43
C VAL A 320 19.80 -0.84 1.80
N VAL A 321 20.14 -0.58 3.06
CA VAL A 321 21.39 -1.04 3.66
C VAL A 321 21.18 -2.48 4.13
N ASP A 322 22.02 -3.39 3.68
CA ASP A 322 21.95 -4.80 4.03
C ASP A 322 22.53 -5.09 5.43
N ARG A 323 22.62 -6.36 5.81
CA ARG A 323 23.15 -6.75 7.15
C ARG A 323 24.66 -6.53 7.29
N ARG A 324 25.37 -6.33 6.19
CA ARG A 324 26.82 -6.07 6.14
C ARG A 324 27.13 -4.58 6.08
N GLY A 325 26.11 -3.73 5.96
CA GLY A 325 26.26 -2.28 5.79
C GLY A 325 26.35 -1.84 4.34
N ASP A 326 26.19 -2.76 3.38
CA ASP A 326 26.31 -2.44 1.95
C ASP A 326 24.95 -2.05 1.36
N LEU A 327 24.95 -1.16 0.37
CA LEU A 327 23.74 -0.84 -0.38
C LEU A 327 23.35 -1.97 -1.32
N ALA A 328 22.10 -2.40 -1.24
CA ALA A 328 21.49 -3.39 -2.10
C ALA A 328 20.05 -3.00 -2.43
N GLU A 329 19.55 -3.41 -3.59
CA GLU A 329 18.12 -3.34 -3.87
C GLU A 329 17.40 -4.51 -3.19
N ARG A 330 16.26 -4.24 -2.53
CA ARG A 330 15.42 -5.27 -1.90
C ARG A 330 15.10 -6.41 -2.87
N ILE A 331 14.64 -6.06 -4.06
CA ILE A 331 14.60 -6.93 -5.23
C ILE A 331 15.41 -6.22 -6.30
N ALA A 332 16.43 -6.89 -6.85
CA ALA A 332 17.29 -6.28 -7.85
C ALA A 332 16.50 -5.93 -9.12
N VAL A 333 16.69 -4.72 -9.63
CA VAL A 333 16.17 -4.29 -10.94
C VAL A 333 16.72 -5.17 -12.07
N ALA A 334 17.93 -5.72 -11.90
CA ALA A 334 18.49 -6.73 -12.79
C ALA A 334 17.58 -7.96 -12.96
N ASN A 335 16.80 -8.33 -11.94
CA ASN A 335 15.85 -9.43 -12.06
C ASN A 335 14.68 -9.07 -12.98
N ILE A 336 14.21 -7.82 -12.89
CA ILE A 336 13.15 -7.31 -13.77
C ILE A 336 13.66 -7.20 -15.21
N ALA A 337 14.91 -6.76 -15.41
CA ALA A 337 15.55 -6.75 -16.72
C ALA A 337 15.60 -8.16 -17.34
N ASN A 338 15.96 -9.19 -16.56
CA ASN A 338 15.95 -10.59 -17.01
C ASN A 338 14.54 -11.02 -17.48
N LEU A 339 13.48 -10.61 -16.78
CA LEU A 339 12.09 -10.92 -17.15
C LEU A 339 11.67 -10.20 -18.44
N VAL A 340 12.03 -8.93 -18.56
CA VAL A 340 11.79 -8.12 -19.77
C VAL A 340 12.44 -8.78 -20.98
N GLU A 341 13.73 -9.13 -20.89
CA GLU A 341 14.49 -9.79 -21.96
C GLU A 341 13.93 -11.17 -22.31
N ALA A 342 13.51 -11.96 -21.32
CA ALA A 342 12.93 -13.28 -21.56
C ALA A 342 11.57 -13.21 -22.25
N SER A 343 10.74 -12.21 -21.90
CA SER A 343 9.35 -12.12 -22.34
C SER A 343 9.15 -12.12 -23.86
N VAL A 344 10.10 -11.56 -24.62
CA VAL A 344 9.97 -11.40 -26.08
C VAL A 344 9.89 -12.73 -26.84
N ALA A 345 10.42 -13.81 -26.25
CA ALA A 345 10.47 -15.13 -26.87
C ALA A 345 9.15 -15.93 -26.72
N PHE A 346 8.17 -15.45 -25.95
CA PHE A 346 7.01 -16.26 -25.54
C PHE A 346 5.66 -15.61 -25.89
N PRO A 347 5.15 -15.77 -27.13
CA PRO A 347 3.92 -15.12 -27.62
C PRO A 347 2.63 -15.35 -26.82
N GLY A 348 2.53 -16.44 -26.06
CA GLY A 348 1.35 -16.77 -25.25
C GLY A 348 1.35 -16.14 -23.85
N ILE A 349 2.40 -15.38 -23.53
CA ILE A 349 2.62 -14.81 -22.19
C ILE A 349 2.83 -13.30 -22.34
N GLN A 350 1.96 -12.51 -21.73
CA GLN A 350 2.11 -11.07 -21.65
C GLN A 350 2.76 -10.69 -20.32
N LEU A 351 3.89 -9.99 -20.38
CA LEU A 351 4.53 -9.41 -19.19
C LEU A 351 3.83 -8.10 -18.82
N VAL A 352 3.51 -7.95 -17.53
CA VAL A 352 2.86 -6.77 -16.96
C VAL A 352 3.63 -6.30 -15.73
N LEU A 353 4.10 -5.05 -15.74
CA LEU A 353 4.79 -4.42 -14.63
C LEU A 353 3.79 -3.58 -13.80
N LEU A 354 3.66 -3.87 -12.51
CA LEU A 354 2.72 -3.21 -11.60
C LEU A 354 3.44 -2.22 -10.69
N HIS A 355 3.13 -0.95 -10.86
CA HIS A 355 3.78 0.17 -10.17
C HIS A 355 2.90 0.80 -9.09
N LYS A 356 3.53 1.40 -8.07
CA LYS A 356 2.87 2.19 -7.04
C LYS A 356 3.09 3.68 -7.25
N GLN A 357 2.00 4.41 -7.42
CA GLN A 357 2.02 5.83 -7.78
C GLN A 357 2.75 6.66 -6.72
N ASN A 358 3.72 7.45 -7.18
CA ASN A 358 4.48 8.41 -6.39
C ASN A 358 4.56 9.75 -7.14
N ARG A 359 5.33 10.72 -6.62
CA ARG A 359 5.45 12.05 -7.22
C ARG A 359 5.92 12.05 -8.68
N LEU A 360 6.67 11.04 -9.12
CA LEU A 360 7.17 10.96 -10.48
C LEU A 360 6.05 10.66 -11.48
N ASN A 361 4.92 10.10 -11.05
CA ASN A 361 3.79 9.81 -11.92
C ASN A 361 3.10 11.07 -12.49
N PHE A 362 3.42 12.28 -12.01
CA PHE A 362 2.86 13.54 -12.55
C PHE A 362 3.52 14.01 -13.85
N SER A 363 4.56 13.32 -14.33
CA SER A 363 5.22 13.64 -15.60
C SER A 363 6.00 12.45 -16.16
N GLU A 364 6.57 12.61 -17.35
CA GLU A 364 7.52 11.63 -17.91
C GLU A 364 8.81 11.46 -17.08
N ALA A 365 9.00 12.26 -16.02
CA ALA A 365 10.07 12.02 -15.05
C ALA A 365 10.01 10.60 -14.48
N LEU A 366 8.82 9.97 -14.43
CA LEU A 366 8.64 8.55 -14.11
C LEU A 366 9.57 7.63 -14.90
N PHE A 367 9.84 7.92 -16.17
CA PHE A 367 10.66 7.09 -17.04
C PHE A 367 12.13 7.50 -17.08
N ARG A 368 12.49 8.63 -16.46
CA ARG A 368 13.84 9.19 -16.48
C ARG A 368 14.50 9.23 -15.10
N GLN A 369 13.72 8.96 -14.06
CA GLN A 369 14.18 8.90 -12.67
C GLN A 369 13.66 7.62 -12.00
N GLY A 370 14.18 7.33 -10.80
CA GLY A 370 13.64 6.25 -9.97
C GLY A 370 13.88 4.85 -10.56
N VAL A 371 13.01 3.91 -10.18
CA VAL A 371 13.13 2.49 -10.51
C VAL A 371 13.05 2.21 -12.00
N VAL A 372 12.25 2.97 -12.76
CA VAL A 372 12.14 2.78 -14.21
C VAL A 372 13.43 3.22 -14.91
N ALA A 373 14.03 4.33 -14.48
CA ALA A 373 15.33 4.73 -15.01
C ALA A 373 16.43 3.72 -14.70
N ARG A 374 16.42 3.13 -13.49
CA ARG A 374 17.34 2.02 -13.16
C ARG A 374 17.13 0.82 -14.08
N LEU A 375 15.88 0.48 -14.42
CA LEU A 375 15.58 -0.61 -15.36
C LEU A 375 16.09 -0.30 -16.77
N ILE A 376 15.82 0.90 -17.27
CA ILE A 376 16.30 1.36 -18.58
C ILE A 376 17.83 1.35 -18.61
N GLY A 377 18.50 1.86 -17.58
CA GLY A 377 19.95 1.85 -17.47
C GLY A 377 20.53 0.43 -17.43
N THR A 378 19.88 -0.47 -16.70
CA THR A 378 20.29 -1.88 -16.62
C THR A 378 20.17 -2.57 -17.99
N LEU A 379 19.07 -2.34 -18.71
CA LEU A 379 18.89 -2.88 -20.07
C LEU A 379 19.89 -2.26 -21.06
N ALA A 380 20.12 -0.94 -20.97
CA ALA A 380 21.07 -0.24 -21.83
C ALA A 380 22.50 -0.74 -21.66
N ALA A 381 22.92 -1.01 -20.41
CA ALA A 381 24.21 -1.63 -20.11
C ALA A 381 24.37 -3.04 -20.72
N ARG A 382 23.26 -3.70 -21.03
CA ARG A 382 23.20 -5.00 -21.73
C ARG A 382 22.99 -4.87 -23.24
N GLY A 383 23.09 -3.66 -23.79
CA GLY A 383 22.87 -3.39 -25.21
C GLY A 383 21.40 -3.45 -25.65
N ARG A 384 20.45 -3.44 -24.71
CA ARG A 384 19.01 -3.45 -25.00
C ARG A 384 18.41 -2.06 -24.78
N ARG A 385 17.53 -1.63 -25.68
CA ARG A 385 16.84 -0.34 -25.58
C ARG A 385 15.36 -0.54 -25.32
N LEU A 386 14.91 -0.17 -24.12
CA LEU A 386 13.49 -0.09 -23.77
C LEU A 386 12.92 1.25 -24.24
N ARG A 387 11.79 1.22 -24.96
CA ARG A 387 11.07 2.40 -25.45
C ARG A 387 9.70 2.46 -24.81
N VAL A 388 9.22 3.68 -24.55
CA VAL A 388 7.84 3.95 -24.18
C VAL A 388 7.07 4.28 -25.46
N GLU A 389 6.10 3.45 -25.83
CA GLU A 389 5.32 3.62 -27.06
C GLU A 389 4.04 4.42 -26.81
N THR A 390 3.36 4.17 -25.68
CA THR A 390 2.16 4.91 -25.29
C THR A 390 2.14 5.19 -23.80
N ILE A 391 1.49 6.30 -23.42
CA ILE A 391 1.28 6.73 -22.05
C ILE A 391 -0.21 7.01 -21.89
N GLY A 392 -0.84 6.38 -20.91
CA GLY A 392 -2.22 6.66 -20.50
C GLY A 392 -2.25 7.40 -19.17
N TRP A 393 -2.96 8.51 -19.16
CA TRP A 393 -3.15 9.37 -17.99
C TRP A 393 -4.45 9.00 -17.26
N SER A 394 -4.48 9.24 -15.96
CA SER A 394 -5.71 9.14 -15.18
C SER A 394 -6.73 10.20 -15.61
N ALA A 395 -8.01 9.82 -15.57
CA ALA A 395 -9.12 10.70 -15.97
C ALA A 395 -9.33 11.89 -15.02
N HIS A 396 -8.90 11.77 -13.76
CA HIS A 396 -9.07 12.80 -12.73
C HIS A 396 -7.72 13.27 -12.22
N SER A 397 -7.66 14.56 -11.85
CA SER A 397 -6.48 15.13 -11.21
C SER A 397 -6.32 14.61 -9.77
N LYS A 398 -5.07 14.40 -9.36
CA LYS A 398 -4.68 14.00 -8.00
C LYS A 398 -3.74 15.06 -7.41
N ALA A 399 -3.63 15.11 -6.09
CA ALA A 399 -2.70 16.01 -5.42
C ALA A 399 -1.27 15.50 -5.45
N ASP A 400 -0.32 16.39 -5.76
CA ASP A 400 1.10 16.11 -5.59
C ASP A 400 1.42 15.93 -4.09
N PRO A 401 2.03 14.81 -3.68
CA PRO A 401 2.25 14.51 -2.27
C PRO A 401 3.34 15.39 -1.63
N VAL A 402 4.10 16.14 -2.42
CA VAL A 402 5.22 16.98 -1.96
C VAL A 402 4.91 18.48 -2.12
N ILE A 403 4.24 18.87 -3.20
CA ILE A 403 3.98 20.27 -3.57
C ILE A 403 2.53 20.65 -3.22
N PRO A 404 2.27 21.41 -2.13
CA PRO A 404 0.93 21.80 -1.75
C PRO A 404 0.20 22.57 -2.86
N GLY A 405 -1.09 22.27 -3.03
CA GLY A 405 -1.94 22.94 -4.02
C GLY A 405 -1.70 22.52 -5.47
N ARG A 406 -0.62 21.77 -5.77
CA ARG A 406 -0.40 21.24 -7.11
C ARG A 406 -1.29 20.03 -7.33
N MET A 407 -2.16 20.14 -8.32
CA MET A 407 -3.03 19.07 -8.80
C MET A 407 -2.65 18.72 -10.24
N GLY A 408 -2.83 17.47 -10.65
CA GLY A 408 -2.71 17.08 -12.05
C GLY A 408 -3.03 15.61 -12.29
N PRO A 409 -3.24 15.22 -13.56
CA PRO A 409 -3.38 13.81 -13.90
C PRO A 409 -2.05 13.10 -13.65
N VAL A 410 -2.14 11.84 -13.23
CA VAL A 410 -0.99 10.94 -13.07
C VAL A 410 -0.96 9.89 -14.17
N ILE A 411 0.24 9.48 -14.59
CA ILE A 411 0.46 8.34 -15.49
C ILE A 411 -0.07 7.08 -14.82
N ARG A 412 -1.16 6.53 -15.38
CA ARG A 412 -1.85 5.33 -14.91
C ARG A 412 -1.36 4.09 -15.64
N GLU A 413 -1.05 4.20 -16.92
CA GLU A 413 -0.61 3.08 -17.74
C GLU A 413 0.42 3.51 -18.77
N ALA A 414 1.24 2.57 -19.20
CA ALA A 414 2.17 2.75 -20.31
C ALA A 414 2.37 1.43 -21.06
N LEU A 415 2.78 1.53 -22.32
CA LEU A 415 3.21 0.40 -23.11
C LEU A 415 4.70 0.53 -23.38
N PHE A 416 5.49 -0.45 -22.93
CA PHE A 416 6.91 -0.52 -23.27
C PHE A 416 7.15 -1.55 -24.37
N VAL A 417 8.20 -1.35 -25.16
CA VAL A 417 8.74 -2.35 -26.07
C VAL A 417 10.26 -2.36 -26.00
N LEU A 418 10.86 -3.51 -26.25
CA LEU A 418 12.28 -3.55 -26.61
C LEU A 418 12.42 -3.18 -28.08
N ALA A 419 13.36 -2.30 -28.41
CA ALA A 419 13.53 -1.77 -29.77
C ALA A 419 13.80 -2.86 -30.82
N ASP A 420 14.42 -3.97 -30.41
CA ASP A 420 14.68 -5.15 -31.24
C ASP A 420 13.52 -6.18 -31.23
N ALA A 421 12.44 -5.91 -30.49
CA ALA A 421 11.23 -6.73 -30.45
C ALA A 421 9.95 -5.86 -30.32
N PRO A 422 9.67 -4.94 -31.28
CA PRO A 422 8.58 -3.96 -31.17
C PRO A 422 7.17 -4.57 -31.15
N THR A 423 7.01 -5.81 -31.62
CA THR A 423 5.73 -6.54 -31.61
C THR A 423 5.44 -7.27 -30.30
N ARG A 424 6.29 -7.08 -29.28
CA ARG A 424 6.20 -7.71 -27.96
C ARG A 424 6.02 -6.66 -26.87
N PRO A 425 4.80 -6.12 -26.71
CA PRO A 425 4.56 -5.10 -25.72
C PRO A 425 4.63 -5.65 -24.29
N ILE A 426 5.19 -4.82 -23.41
CA ILE A 426 5.22 -5.01 -21.96
C ILE A 426 4.30 -3.97 -21.38
N ALA A 427 3.22 -4.41 -20.73
CA ALA A 427 2.27 -3.49 -20.14
C ALA A 427 2.82 -2.96 -18.81
N PHE A 428 2.52 -1.70 -18.51
CA PHE A 428 2.80 -1.07 -17.24
C PHE A 428 1.51 -0.47 -16.70
N PHE A 429 1.16 -0.79 -15.45
CA PHE A 429 0.02 -0.20 -14.76
C PHE A 429 0.44 0.34 -13.42
N SER A 430 -0.01 1.53 -13.08
CA SER A 430 0.25 2.16 -11.79
C SER A 430 -1.03 2.24 -10.97
N SER A 431 -0.91 1.97 -9.67
CA SER A 431 -2.00 2.00 -8.70
C SER A 431 -1.58 2.81 -7.46
N ILE A 432 -2.55 3.32 -6.71
CA ILE A 432 -2.26 4.03 -5.46
C ILE A 432 -1.79 3.07 -4.36
N ILE A 433 -1.28 3.66 -3.28
CA ILE A 433 -1.03 2.97 -2.02
C ILE A 433 -2.13 3.37 -1.05
N ASP A 434 -2.96 2.41 -0.68
CA ASP A 434 -3.84 2.58 0.46
C ASP A 434 -3.04 2.40 1.75
N ALA A 435 -3.31 3.26 2.74
CA ALA A 435 -2.65 3.23 4.05
C ALA A 435 -3.15 2.06 4.93
N MET A 436 -3.06 0.84 4.41
CA MET A 436 -3.39 -0.42 5.05
C MET A 436 -2.11 -1.19 5.39
N GLY A 437 -2.16 -2.04 6.42
CA GLY A 437 -0.98 -2.82 6.81
C GLY A 437 0.24 -1.93 6.98
N ARG A 438 1.39 -2.33 6.41
CA ARG A 438 2.63 -1.55 6.48
C ARG A 438 2.52 -0.24 5.71
N GLY A 439 1.68 -0.16 4.68
CA GLY A 439 1.35 1.08 3.98
C GLY A 439 0.88 2.19 4.92
N SER A 440 0.25 1.85 6.06
CA SER A 440 -0.12 2.84 7.09
C SER A 440 1.06 3.51 7.80
N LEU A 441 2.27 2.99 7.63
CA LEU A 441 3.52 3.52 8.18
C LEU A 441 4.34 4.27 7.14
N VAL A 442 3.94 4.23 5.86
CA VAL A 442 4.63 4.96 4.79
C VAL A 442 4.33 6.45 4.95
N ASP A 443 5.36 7.27 4.80
CA ASP A 443 5.24 8.71 4.87
C ASP A 443 4.38 9.23 3.70
N ARG A 444 3.45 10.15 3.99
CA ARG A 444 2.48 10.66 3.01
C ARG A 444 3.12 11.38 1.82
N SER A 445 4.37 11.82 1.93
CA SER A 445 5.09 12.45 0.83
C SER A 445 5.61 11.45 -0.21
N GLU A 446 5.59 10.16 0.09
CA GLU A 446 6.21 9.12 -0.76
C GLU A 446 5.25 8.50 -1.78
N TYR A 447 3.94 8.69 -1.63
CA TYR A 447 2.93 8.06 -2.48
C TYR A 447 1.79 9.02 -2.80
N VAL A 448 1.11 8.79 -3.92
CA VAL A 448 -0.09 9.55 -4.30
C VAL A 448 -1.29 8.99 -3.53
N ALA A 449 -1.97 9.86 -2.79
CA ALA A 449 -3.26 9.60 -2.16
C ALA A 449 -4.39 10.26 -2.95
N GLU A 450 -5.62 9.84 -2.70
CA GLU A 450 -6.84 10.38 -3.31
C GLU A 450 -7.73 11.03 -2.24
N ARG A 451 -7.16 11.95 -1.46
CA ARG A 451 -7.89 12.63 -0.38
C ARG A 451 -8.91 13.63 -0.92
N GLU A 452 -8.64 14.23 -2.06
CA GLU A 452 -9.53 15.15 -2.75
C GLU A 452 -10.72 14.38 -3.35
N SER A 453 -10.47 13.23 -4.00
CA SER A 453 -11.54 12.33 -4.45
C SER A 453 -12.35 11.77 -3.28
N LEU A 454 -11.69 11.46 -2.16
CA LEU A 454 -12.38 11.06 -0.93
C LEU A 454 -13.28 12.19 -0.39
N ALA A 455 -12.81 13.43 -0.34
CA ALA A 455 -13.60 14.57 0.09
C ALA A 455 -14.79 14.80 -0.87
N ALA A 456 -14.55 14.81 -2.18
CA ALA A 456 -15.61 14.94 -3.18
C ALA A 456 -16.65 13.82 -3.09
N PHE A 457 -16.22 12.60 -2.79
CA PHE A 457 -17.11 11.47 -2.55
C PHE A 457 -17.96 11.67 -1.28
N VAL A 458 -17.34 11.98 -0.15
CA VAL A 458 -18.02 12.11 1.15
C VAL A 458 -18.94 13.33 1.18
N ASP A 459 -18.48 14.47 0.66
CA ASP A 459 -19.15 15.76 0.78
C ASP A 459 -20.16 15.96 -0.35
N HIS A 460 -19.84 15.52 -1.57
CA HIS A 460 -20.62 15.82 -2.79
C HIS A 460 -21.18 14.58 -3.49
N GLY A 461 -20.86 13.37 -3.04
CA GLY A 461 -21.36 12.14 -3.65
C GLY A 461 -20.75 11.79 -5.00
N VAL A 462 -19.59 12.36 -5.33
CA VAL A 462 -18.87 12.04 -6.57
C VAL A 462 -18.31 10.62 -6.47
N VAL A 463 -18.90 9.70 -7.23
CA VAL A 463 -18.52 8.28 -7.23
C VAL A 463 -17.15 8.08 -7.89
N PRO A 464 -16.25 7.27 -7.31
CA PRO A 464 -14.98 6.93 -7.94
C PRO A 464 -15.17 6.22 -9.28
N ALA A 465 -14.29 6.49 -10.25
CA ALA A 465 -14.36 5.85 -11.57
C ALA A 465 -14.13 4.33 -11.54
N GLU A 466 -13.30 3.85 -10.60
CA GLU A 466 -13.02 2.43 -10.41
C GLU A 466 -13.90 1.89 -9.29
N ALA A 467 -14.66 0.83 -9.58
CA ALA A 467 -15.50 0.14 -8.59
C ALA A 467 -14.65 -0.49 -7.47
N PHE A 468 -15.29 -0.78 -6.33
CA PHE A 468 -14.65 -1.57 -5.27
C PHE A 468 -14.63 -3.05 -5.69
N ASP A 469 -13.44 -3.66 -5.75
CA ASP A 469 -13.30 -5.05 -6.23
C ASP A 469 -13.87 -6.06 -5.21
N THR A 470 -15.07 -6.55 -5.50
CA THR A 470 -15.77 -7.59 -4.76
C THR A 470 -15.58 -9.00 -5.35
N ASP A 471 -14.66 -9.18 -6.31
CA ASP A 471 -14.33 -10.51 -6.82
C ASP A 471 -13.88 -11.42 -5.67
N LEU A 472 -14.11 -12.73 -5.82
CA LEU A 472 -13.81 -13.69 -4.75
C LEU A 472 -12.38 -14.22 -4.84
N MET A 473 -11.75 -14.33 -3.67
CA MET A 473 -10.48 -15.01 -3.46
C MET A 473 -10.71 -16.32 -2.71
N PHE A 474 -10.26 -17.43 -3.29
CA PHE A 474 -10.30 -18.76 -2.69
C PHE A 474 -8.92 -19.08 -2.10
N GLY A 475 -8.85 -19.22 -0.78
CA GLY A 475 -7.67 -19.71 -0.10
C GLY A 475 -7.52 -21.22 -0.24
N THR A 476 -6.29 -21.72 -0.21
CA THR A 476 -6.01 -23.18 -0.09
C THR A 476 -6.42 -23.77 1.26
N ASP A 477 -6.77 -22.93 2.23
CA ASP A 477 -7.43 -23.33 3.48
C ASP A 477 -8.97 -23.41 3.35
N GLY A 478 -9.50 -23.21 2.14
CA GLY A 478 -10.92 -23.23 1.81
C GLY A 478 -11.66 -21.93 2.09
N LYS A 479 -11.06 -20.94 2.76
CA LYS A 479 -11.76 -19.68 3.06
C LYS A 479 -12.00 -18.88 1.79
N VAL A 480 -13.16 -18.25 1.72
CA VAL A 480 -13.54 -17.35 0.63
C VAL A 480 -13.67 -15.92 1.16
N THR A 481 -12.96 -14.98 0.54
CA THR A 481 -12.94 -13.56 0.92
C THR A 481 -13.04 -12.64 -0.29
N LEU A 482 -13.35 -11.36 -0.08
CA LEU A 482 -13.34 -10.36 -1.17
C LEU A 482 -11.91 -9.91 -1.51
N PHE A 483 -11.65 -9.66 -2.79
CA PHE A 483 -10.33 -9.25 -3.29
C PHE A 483 -9.83 -7.95 -2.64
N ALA A 484 -10.63 -6.88 -2.68
CA ALA A 484 -10.27 -5.60 -2.07
C ALA A 484 -10.44 -5.58 -0.53
N ALA A 485 -11.05 -6.60 0.07
CA ALA A 485 -11.32 -6.67 1.52
C ALA A 485 -11.13 -8.09 2.07
N ASN A 486 -9.87 -8.50 2.24
CA ASN A 486 -9.50 -9.84 2.69
C ASN A 486 -9.98 -10.25 4.11
N HIS A 487 -10.55 -9.32 4.88
CA HIS A 487 -11.20 -9.59 6.17
C HIS A 487 -12.69 -9.90 6.03
N TYR A 488 -13.27 -9.67 4.85
CA TYR A 488 -14.68 -9.89 4.55
C TYR A 488 -14.84 -11.29 3.96
N SER A 489 -15.36 -12.23 4.75
CA SER A 489 -15.52 -13.62 4.33
C SER A 489 -16.96 -13.99 3.99
N LEU A 490 -17.12 -14.91 3.04
CA LEU A 490 -18.40 -15.51 2.65
C LEU A 490 -18.53 -16.98 3.10
N GLY A 491 -17.55 -17.50 3.83
CA GLY A 491 -17.54 -18.88 4.31
C GLY A 491 -16.28 -19.65 3.92
N ASN A 492 -16.37 -20.96 4.05
CA ASN A 492 -15.36 -21.93 3.66
C ASN A 492 -15.91 -22.89 2.59
N VAL A 493 -15.43 -22.73 1.35
CA VAL A 493 -15.91 -23.53 0.21
C VAL A 493 -15.60 -25.01 0.35
N ALA A 494 -14.54 -25.38 1.07
CA ALA A 494 -14.14 -26.77 1.26
C ALA A 494 -15.13 -27.54 2.14
N THR A 495 -15.76 -26.88 3.10
CA THR A 495 -16.72 -27.50 4.04
C THR A 495 -18.18 -27.18 3.73
N GLU A 496 -18.45 -26.10 3.01
CA GLU A 496 -19.81 -25.58 2.82
C GLU A 496 -20.34 -25.69 1.38
N GLY A 497 -19.47 -25.98 0.41
CA GLY A 497 -19.83 -26.04 -1.02
C GLY A 497 -19.93 -24.66 -1.67
N TRP A 498 -19.69 -24.59 -2.98
CA TRP A 498 -19.58 -23.31 -3.71
C TRP A 498 -20.95 -22.68 -3.99
N GLU A 499 -21.99 -23.49 -4.11
CA GLU A 499 -23.36 -23.04 -4.33
C GLU A 499 -23.83 -22.17 -3.16
N ARG A 500 -23.49 -22.57 -1.92
CA ARG A 500 -23.78 -21.79 -0.71
C ARG A 500 -23.01 -20.48 -0.69
N ILE A 501 -21.72 -20.51 -1.04
CA ILE A 501 -20.89 -19.31 -1.16
C ILE A 501 -21.47 -18.34 -2.21
N LEU A 502 -21.88 -18.85 -3.36
CA LEU A 502 -22.50 -18.06 -4.42
C LEU A 502 -23.84 -17.48 -3.97
N GLY A 503 -24.67 -18.28 -3.28
CA GLY A 503 -25.93 -17.83 -2.71
C GLY A 503 -25.72 -16.63 -1.78
N ARG A 504 -24.77 -16.75 -0.83
CA ARG A 504 -24.37 -15.65 0.06
C ARG A 504 -23.85 -14.45 -0.72
N TYR A 505 -22.99 -14.64 -1.71
CA TYR A 505 -22.48 -13.55 -2.55
C TYR A 505 -23.60 -12.77 -3.25
N ARG A 506 -24.65 -13.47 -3.71
CA ARG A 506 -25.79 -12.84 -4.39
C ARG A 506 -26.78 -12.19 -3.42
N ALA A 507 -26.97 -12.79 -2.26
CA ALA A 507 -27.94 -12.34 -1.26
C ALA A 507 -27.41 -11.25 -0.32
N ASP A 508 -26.08 -11.07 -0.23
CA ASP A 508 -25.45 -10.14 0.69
C ASP A 508 -25.81 -8.67 0.38
N PRO A 509 -26.57 -8.00 1.26
CA PRO A 509 -27.04 -6.64 0.99
C PRO A 509 -25.91 -5.60 1.05
N LEU A 510 -24.75 -5.91 1.63
CA LEU A 510 -23.63 -4.98 1.69
C LEU A 510 -22.79 -4.98 0.41
N LEU A 511 -22.76 -6.08 -0.35
CA LEU A 511 -21.89 -6.18 -1.54
C LEU A 511 -22.26 -5.18 -2.64
N PRO A 512 -23.54 -4.97 -3.00
CA PRO A 512 -23.91 -3.93 -3.96
C PRO A 512 -23.52 -2.53 -3.47
N LEU A 513 -23.65 -2.25 -2.16
CA LEU A 513 -23.25 -0.96 -1.59
C LEU A 513 -21.75 -0.74 -1.68
N LEU A 514 -20.97 -1.80 -1.43
CA LEU A 514 -19.52 -1.76 -1.55
C LEU A 514 -19.10 -1.54 -3.01
N ARG A 515 -19.58 -2.39 -3.92
CA ARG A 515 -19.20 -2.38 -5.35
C ARG A 515 -19.45 -1.02 -6.00
N ASN A 516 -20.60 -0.40 -5.69
CA ASN A 516 -21.05 0.82 -6.34
C ASN A 516 -20.71 2.10 -5.57
N PHE A 517 -19.89 2.02 -4.52
CA PHE A 517 -19.62 3.17 -3.63
C PHE A 517 -20.90 3.86 -3.12
N ASP A 518 -21.91 3.08 -2.75
CA ASP A 518 -23.18 3.62 -2.27
C ASP A 518 -23.00 4.24 -0.88
N ARG A 519 -23.24 5.56 -0.78
CA ARG A 519 -23.07 6.34 0.46
C ARG A 519 -23.97 5.88 1.61
N ARG A 520 -25.03 5.10 1.35
CA ARG A 520 -25.85 4.49 2.42
C ARG A 520 -25.03 3.67 3.40
N ILE A 521 -23.89 3.10 2.97
CA ILE A 521 -23.00 2.37 3.88
C ILE A 521 -22.39 3.24 4.98
N LEU A 522 -22.20 4.55 4.74
CA LEU A 522 -21.71 5.49 5.75
C LEU A 522 -22.72 5.66 6.87
N GLU A 523 -23.99 5.77 6.49
CA GLU A 523 -25.10 5.88 7.44
C GLU A 523 -25.31 4.58 8.21
N LEU A 524 -25.27 3.43 7.54
CA LEU A 524 -25.31 2.12 8.21
C LEU A 524 -24.16 1.97 9.21
N TYR A 525 -22.95 2.41 8.86
CA TYR A 525 -21.81 2.37 9.77
C TYR A 525 -22.03 3.27 10.99
N ARG A 526 -22.57 4.48 10.80
CA ARG A 526 -22.94 5.40 11.88
C ARG A 526 -23.98 4.79 12.81
N LEU A 527 -25.09 4.29 12.26
CA LEU A 527 -26.18 3.64 13.00
C LEU A 527 -25.71 2.37 13.72
N SER A 528 -24.73 1.66 13.16
CA SER A 528 -24.12 0.52 13.84
C SER A 528 -23.30 0.92 15.08
N GLY A 529 -23.08 2.21 15.33
CA GLY A 529 -22.30 2.78 16.42
C GLY A 529 -20.85 3.16 16.05
N GLY A 530 -20.58 3.32 14.75
CA GLY A 530 -19.25 3.66 14.22
C GLY A 530 -19.02 5.15 14.04
N ASP A 531 -17.76 5.59 14.19
CA ASP A 531 -17.35 6.98 13.96
C ASP A 531 -16.84 7.18 12.53
N VAL A 532 -17.74 7.65 11.65
CA VAL A 532 -17.43 7.95 10.25
C VAL A 532 -16.37 9.05 10.12
N ALA A 533 -16.45 10.11 10.94
CA ALA A 533 -15.53 11.25 10.85
C ALA A 533 -14.08 10.81 11.12
N THR A 534 -13.86 9.98 12.15
CA THR A 534 -12.55 9.39 12.44
C THR A 534 -12.08 8.45 11.31
N LEU A 535 -12.99 7.72 10.66
CA LEU A 535 -12.61 6.90 9.51
C LEU A 535 -12.14 7.77 8.34
N VAL A 536 -12.94 8.77 7.94
CA VAL A 536 -12.66 9.68 6.82
C VAL A 536 -11.34 10.42 7.05
N ALA A 537 -11.11 10.98 8.24
CA ALA A 537 -9.88 11.72 8.56
C ALA A 537 -8.60 10.90 8.31
N ARG A 538 -8.67 9.60 8.57
CA ARG A 538 -7.56 8.64 8.46
C ARG A 538 -7.49 7.92 7.11
N ALA A 539 -8.53 7.95 6.30
CA ALA A 539 -8.54 7.32 4.99
C ALA A 539 -7.65 8.11 3.99
N THR A 540 -7.18 7.40 2.97
CA THR A 540 -6.29 7.95 1.93
C THR A 540 -6.94 7.95 0.55
N SER A 541 -8.09 7.30 0.42
CA SER A 541 -8.86 7.13 -0.82
C SER A 541 -10.27 6.66 -0.44
N PRO A 542 -11.25 6.76 -1.35
CA PRO A 542 -12.55 6.10 -1.22
C PRO A 542 -12.43 4.59 -0.96
N HIS A 543 -11.58 3.87 -1.71
CA HIS A 543 -11.35 2.43 -1.54
C HIS A 543 -10.82 2.09 -0.14
N HIS A 544 -9.89 2.88 0.38
CA HIS A 544 -9.37 2.69 1.74
C HIS A 544 -10.46 2.94 2.80
N LEU A 545 -11.34 3.92 2.60
CA LEU A 545 -12.48 4.12 3.49
C LEU A 545 -13.40 2.89 3.48
N TRP A 546 -13.72 2.34 2.31
CA TRP A 546 -14.58 1.14 2.14
C TRP A 546 -13.99 -0.09 2.82
N TYR A 547 -12.70 -0.33 2.63
CA TYR A 547 -11.97 -1.36 3.35
C TYR A 547 -12.12 -1.20 4.87
N ARG A 548 -12.03 0.03 5.38
CA ARG A 548 -12.07 0.30 6.82
C ARG A 548 -13.46 0.21 7.43
N LEU A 549 -14.51 0.61 6.71
CA LEU A 549 -15.90 0.48 7.14
C LEU A 549 -16.25 -0.98 7.44
N THR A 550 -15.72 -1.89 6.64
CA THR A 550 -16.00 -3.32 6.76
C THR A 550 -14.99 -4.08 7.61
N ALA A 551 -14.00 -3.42 8.24
CA ALA A 551 -12.88 -4.10 8.88
C ALA A 551 -13.24 -4.96 10.11
N SER A 552 -14.34 -4.64 10.81
CA SER A 552 -14.81 -5.34 12.01
C SER A 552 -15.96 -6.28 11.67
N ALA A 553 -15.89 -7.53 12.15
CA ALA A 553 -16.95 -8.52 11.95
C ALA A 553 -18.27 -8.10 12.61
N GLU A 554 -18.20 -7.59 13.84
CA GLU A 554 -19.36 -7.05 14.57
C GLU A 554 -20.04 -5.92 13.80
N ARG A 555 -19.26 -4.97 13.25
CA ARG A 555 -19.81 -3.86 12.46
C ARG A 555 -20.45 -4.37 11.16
N ARG A 556 -19.84 -5.33 10.47
CA ARG A 556 -20.46 -5.97 9.29
C ARG A 556 -21.80 -6.61 9.64
N LEU A 557 -21.86 -7.39 10.72
CA LEU A 557 -23.09 -8.01 11.20
C LEU A 557 -24.17 -6.97 11.50
N ALA A 558 -23.84 -5.94 12.27
CA ALA A 558 -24.77 -4.87 12.62
C ALA A 558 -25.31 -4.14 11.38
N MET A 559 -24.44 -3.78 10.44
CA MET A 559 -24.86 -3.17 9.18
C MET A 559 -25.74 -4.10 8.34
N THR A 560 -25.43 -5.41 8.29
CA THR A 560 -26.28 -6.39 7.61
C THR A 560 -27.67 -6.47 8.23
N ARG A 561 -27.79 -6.53 9.57
CA ARG A 561 -29.10 -6.50 10.25
C ARG A 561 -29.90 -5.24 9.94
N LEU A 562 -29.25 -4.08 9.94
CA LEU A 562 -29.89 -2.80 9.59
C LEU A 562 -30.41 -2.81 8.14
N CYS A 563 -29.65 -3.35 7.19
CA CYS A 563 -30.13 -3.51 5.81
C CYS A 563 -31.38 -4.40 5.75
N LEU A 564 -31.38 -5.53 6.46
CA LEU A 564 -32.49 -6.49 6.43
C LEU A 564 -33.76 -5.94 7.10
N ALA A 565 -33.61 -5.18 8.19
CA ALA A 565 -34.72 -4.50 8.84
C ALA A 565 -35.38 -3.47 7.91
N ALA A 566 -34.59 -2.69 7.17
CA ALA A 566 -35.10 -1.71 6.21
C ALA A 566 -35.85 -2.33 5.03
N THR A 567 -35.58 -3.60 4.70
CA THR A 567 -36.31 -4.34 3.65
C THR A 567 -37.54 -5.09 4.18
N GLY A 568 -37.73 -5.14 5.51
CA GLY A 568 -38.70 -5.98 6.19
C GLY A 568 -39.94 -5.28 6.75
N GLU A 569 -40.14 -3.98 6.55
CA GLU A 569 -41.38 -3.29 6.93
C GLU A 569 -42.51 -3.50 5.90
N PRO A 570 -43.64 -4.12 6.28
CA PRO A 570 -44.86 -4.08 5.50
C PRO A 570 -45.75 -2.90 5.96
N GLY A 571 -45.92 -1.89 5.09
CA GLY A 571 -47.17 -1.13 4.99
C GLY A 571 -47.14 0.38 5.30
N SER A 572 -47.44 1.21 4.28
CA SER A 572 -48.63 2.10 4.25
C SER A 572 -48.66 2.98 3.00
N ALA A 573 -49.26 2.49 1.91
CA ALA A 573 -49.90 3.33 0.89
C ALA A 573 -50.98 2.55 0.14
N GLY A 574 -51.87 1.92 0.92
CA GLY A 574 -53.21 1.56 0.48
C GLY A 574 -54.17 2.67 0.92
N GLY A 575 -54.17 3.79 0.22
CA GLY A 575 -55.19 4.83 0.35
C GLY A 575 -56.27 4.61 -0.69
N LYS A 576 -57.25 3.74 -0.38
CA LYS A 576 -58.59 3.83 -0.98
C LYS A 576 -59.44 4.71 -0.06
N GLY A 577 -60.02 5.76 -0.61
CA GLY A 577 -61.04 6.59 0.03
C GLY A 577 -61.73 7.47 -1.00
N ASN A 578 -62.90 6.99 -1.44
CA ASN A 578 -63.99 7.62 -2.21
C ASN A 578 -63.68 8.46 -3.45
#